data_AF-A0A2K1ZQ04-F1
#
_entry.id   AF-A0A2K1ZQ04-F1
#
_cell.length_a   1.000
_cell.length_b   1.000
_cell.length_c   1.000
_cell.angle_alpha   90.00
_cell.angle_beta   90.00
_cell.angle_gamma   90.00
#
_symmetry.space_group_name_H-M   'P 1'
#
loop_
_entity.id
_entity.type
_entity.pdbx_description
1 polymer ?
#
loop_
_entity_poly.entity_id
_entity_poly.type
_entity_poly.pdbx_seq_one_letter_code
_entity_poly.pdbx_strand_id
1 'polypeptide(L)'
;MIIVVGKDMATRNYTKSYADVNLKENIEDQSISIENEGEYEETSKGKETSSSSTQKRQHRKRNRIYEDDDVEKLSKQIGDVAFAIQSLSKNQLNVNALYTEVMKIEGFDEITLEDAFDHLVQNEMLAKAFMTKNANLRKIWVQNFVNQHYYKPAC
;
A
#
# COMPACT_ATOMS: atom_id res chain seq x y z
N MET A 1 61.68 -26.06 -30.60
CA MET A 1 60.36 -25.66 -30.06
C MET A 1 60.49 -24.30 -29.44
N ILE A 2 59.72 -23.31 -29.88
CA ILE A 2 59.77 -21.94 -29.39
C ILE A 2 58.36 -21.64 -28.86
N ILE A 3 58.25 -21.33 -27.57
CA ILE A 3 56.99 -20.94 -26.95
C ILE A 3 57.01 -19.41 -26.86
N VAL A 4 56.19 -18.75 -27.67
CA VAL A 4 55.93 -17.31 -27.54
C VAL A 4 54.80 -17.14 -26.53
N VAL A 5 55.11 -16.56 -25.37
CA VAL A 5 54.13 -16.23 -24.34
C VAL A 5 53.74 -14.75 -24.52
N GLY A 6 52.53 -14.50 -25.00
CA GLY A 6 51.93 -13.16 -25.04
C GLY A 6 51.49 -12.74 -23.63
N LYS A 7 51.99 -11.61 -23.16
CA LYS A 7 51.64 -11.02 -21.86
C LYS A 7 50.55 -9.96 -22.05
N ASP A 8 49.30 -10.41 -22.18
CA ASP A 8 48.15 -9.51 -22.23
C ASP A 8 47.72 -9.13 -20.81
N MET A 9 47.85 -7.84 -20.49
CA MET A 9 47.37 -7.27 -19.23
C MET A 9 46.28 -6.24 -19.56
N ALA A 10 45.02 -6.68 -19.58
CA ALA A 10 43.89 -5.79 -19.79
C ALA A 10 43.62 -4.96 -18.52
N THR A 11 44.09 -3.71 -18.50
CA THR A 11 43.73 -2.74 -17.45
C THR A 11 42.52 -1.95 -17.93
N ARG A 12 41.34 -2.22 -17.35
CA ARG A 12 40.14 -1.43 -17.65
C ARG A 12 39.64 -0.76 -16.38
N ASN A 13 39.64 0.57 -16.39
CA ASN A 13 39.06 1.39 -15.33
C ASN A 13 37.56 1.58 -15.62
N TYR A 14 36.72 1.36 -14.62
CA TYR A 14 35.30 1.68 -14.67
C TYR A 14 35.00 2.74 -13.62
N THR A 15 34.60 3.94 -14.04
CA THR A 15 34.09 4.97 -13.13
C THR A 15 32.58 4.77 -13.00
N LYS A 16 32.12 4.37 -11.81
CA LYS A 16 30.70 4.20 -11.49
C LYS A 16 30.21 5.51 -10.87
N SER A 17 29.52 6.34 -11.65
CA SER A 17 28.84 7.54 -11.16
C SER A 17 27.37 7.22 -10.92
N TYR A 18 26.91 7.38 -9.68
CA TYR A 18 25.49 7.41 -9.34
C TYR A 18 25.10 8.87 -9.20
N ALA A 19 24.23 9.36 -10.09
CA ALA A 19 23.58 10.65 -9.89
C ALA A 19 22.37 10.42 -8.96
N ASP A 20 22.33 11.11 -7.83
CA ASP A 20 21.14 11.19 -6.98
C ASP A 20 20.02 11.89 -7.74
N VAL A 21 18.92 11.18 -7.98
CA VAL A 21 17.71 11.78 -8.55
C VAL A 21 16.93 12.40 -7.39
N ASN A 22 17.08 13.71 -7.24
CA ASN A 22 16.28 14.51 -6.31
C ASN A 22 14.82 14.52 -6.80
N LEU A 23 13.94 13.78 -6.12
CA LEU A 23 12.50 13.76 -6.39
C LEU A 23 11.91 15.08 -5.85
N LYS A 24 11.79 16.07 -6.73
CA LYS A 24 10.89 17.21 -6.49
C LYS A 24 9.49 16.76 -6.88
N GLU A 25 8.61 16.65 -5.91
CA GLU A 25 7.16 16.56 -6.15
C GLU A 25 6.73 17.77 -6.98
N ASN A 26 6.16 17.51 -8.15
CA ASN A 26 5.24 18.46 -8.75
C ASN A 26 4.13 17.69 -9.46
N ILE A 27 2.93 17.87 -8.92
CA ILE A 27 1.65 17.40 -9.42
C ILE A 27 1.31 18.31 -10.60
N GLU A 28 1.15 17.76 -11.80
CA GLU A 28 0.17 18.29 -12.75
C GLU A 28 -0.11 17.29 -13.87
N ASP A 29 -1.40 17.10 -14.09
CA ASP A 29 -2.01 16.15 -15.00
C ASP A 29 -1.61 16.40 -16.46
N GLN A 30 -1.30 15.34 -17.22
CA GLN A 30 -1.44 15.39 -18.67
C GLN A 30 -1.74 14.03 -19.28
N SER A 31 -2.90 14.00 -19.93
CA SER A 31 -3.59 12.93 -20.64
C SER A 31 -2.72 12.13 -21.61
N ILE A 32 -2.83 10.81 -21.55
CA ILE A 32 -2.24 9.89 -22.52
C ILE A 32 -3.21 9.72 -23.69
N SER A 33 -2.93 10.40 -24.81
CA SER A 33 -3.53 10.07 -26.11
C SER A 33 -2.65 9.02 -26.79
N ILE A 34 -3.20 7.81 -26.97
CA ILE A 34 -2.59 6.73 -27.74
C ILE A 34 -3.11 6.84 -29.17
N GLU A 35 -2.26 7.29 -30.07
CA GLU A 35 -2.49 7.18 -31.51
C GLU A 35 -1.49 6.18 -32.07
N ASN A 36 -2.08 5.08 -32.53
CA ASN A 36 -1.48 4.04 -33.36
C ASN A 36 -1.20 4.59 -34.78
N GLU A 37 -0.51 3.82 -35.60
CA GLU A 37 -0.22 3.99 -37.04
C GLU A 37 1.21 4.48 -37.39
N GLY A 38 1.97 3.63 -38.11
CA GLY A 38 3.30 3.96 -38.62
C GLY A 38 4.02 2.80 -39.31
N GLU A 39 3.45 2.36 -40.43
CA GLU A 39 3.98 1.42 -41.43
C GLU A 39 5.32 1.87 -42.09
N TYR A 40 6.01 0.89 -42.71
CA TYR A 40 7.11 0.84 -43.71
C TYR A 40 7.68 2.17 -44.30
N GLU A 41 8.88 2.29 -44.89
CA GLU A 41 10.03 1.47 -45.30
C GLU A 41 11.14 2.47 -45.73
N GLU A 42 12.27 1.93 -46.17
CA GLU A 42 13.13 2.48 -47.22
C GLU A 42 14.44 3.20 -46.88
N THR A 43 15.47 2.36 -46.87
CA THR A 43 16.81 2.45 -47.48
C THR A 43 17.70 3.70 -47.34
N SER A 44 18.98 3.44 -47.05
CA SER A 44 20.05 3.83 -47.98
C SER A 44 21.31 3.00 -47.80
N LYS A 45 21.80 2.53 -48.95
CA LYS A 45 22.99 1.72 -49.23
C LYS A 45 24.29 2.20 -48.59
N GLY A 46 25.12 1.21 -48.24
CA GLY A 46 26.46 1.10 -48.84
C GLY A 46 27.63 1.03 -47.88
N LYS A 47 28.23 -0.18 -47.73
CA LYS A 47 29.61 -0.43 -48.18
C LYS A 47 29.94 -1.92 -48.08
N GLU A 48 30.30 -2.50 -49.22
CA GLU A 48 30.83 -3.84 -49.35
C GLU A 48 32.25 -3.91 -48.76
N THR A 49 32.53 -4.94 -47.96
CA THR A 49 33.87 -5.57 -47.92
C THR A 49 33.69 -7.07 -47.68
N SER A 50 34.36 -7.85 -48.51
CA SER A 50 34.19 -9.29 -48.67
C SER A 50 34.78 -10.13 -47.53
N SER A 51 33.98 -11.11 -47.11
CA SER A 51 34.27 -12.44 -46.54
C SER A 51 35.66 -12.72 -45.91
N SER A 52 35.66 -13.13 -44.64
CA SER A 52 36.19 -14.44 -44.23
C SER A 52 35.87 -14.78 -42.76
N SER A 53 35.67 -16.07 -42.48
CA SER A 53 35.50 -16.74 -41.18
C SER A 53 34.10 -16.73 -40.56
N THR A 54 33.31 -17.73 -40.96
CA THR A 54 32.14 -18.23 -40.25
C THR A 54 32.53 -18.80 -38.89
N GLN A 55 32.42 -17.99 -37.84
CA GLN A 55 32.03 -18.50 -36.53
C GLN A 55 30.97 -17.56 -35.96
N LYS A 56 29.70 -17.86 -36.29
CA LYS A 56 28.56 -17.30 -35.59
C LYS A 56 28.73 -17.66 -34.12
N ARG A 57 29.20 -16.71 -33.31
CA ARG A 57 29.09 -16.80 -31.85
C ARG A 57 27.61 -16.99 -31.58
N GLN A 58 27.24 -18.19 -31.17
CA GLN A 58 25.90 -18.45 -30.68
C GLN A 58 25.74 -17.59 -29.43
N HIS A 59 25.14 -16.42 -29.59
CA HIS A 59 24.59 -15.70 -28.46
C HIS A 59 23.54 -16.62 -27.87
N ARG A 60 23.93 -17.38 -26.83
CA ARG A 60 22.99 -18.15 -26.02
C ARG A 60 22.00 -17.14 -25.48
N LYS A 61 20.82 -17.07 -26.10
CA LYS A 61 19.68 -16.32 -25.56
C LYS A 61 19.50 -16.83 -24.14
N ARG A 62 19.78 -15.98 -23.16
CA ARG A 62 19.52 -16.30 -21.75
C ARG A 62 18.00 -16.41 -21.68
N ASN A 63 17.49 -17.64 -21.61
CA ASN A 63 16.08 -17.87 -21.42
C ASN A 63 15.77 -17.29 -20.03
N ARG A 64 15.22 -16.07 -19.97
CA ARG A 64 14.59 -15.58 -18.74
C ARG A 64 13.32 -16.41 -18.63
N ILE A 65 13.43 -17.56 -17.96
CA ILE A 65 12.29 -18.15 -17.29
C ILE A 65 11.90 -17.07 -16.28
N TYR A 66 10.82 -16.33 -16.59
CA TYR A 66 10.14 -15.59 -15.55
C TYR A 66 9.62 -16.66 -14.60
N GLU A 67 10.10 -16.66 -13.37
CA GLU A 67 9.48 -17.44 -12.31
C GLU A 67 8.10 -16.81 -12.11
N ASP A 68 7.08 -17.36 -12.78
CA ASP A 68 5.65 -17.01 -12.63
C ASP A 68 5.25 -17.01 -11.14
N ASP A 69 5.95 -17.83 -10.36
CA ASP A 69 5.90 -17.96 -8.91
C ASP A 69 6.08 -16.61 -8.17
N ASP A 70 6.92 -15.70 -8.67
CA ASP A 70 7.10 -14.37 -8.05
C ASP A 70 5.86 -13.48 -8.25
N VAL A 71 5.25 -13.54 -9.44
CA VAL A 71 4.04 -12.76 -9.76
C VAL A 71 2.83 -13.32 -9.03
N GLU A 72 2.68 -14.65 -8.97
CA GLU A 72 1.63 -15.31 -8.23
C GLU A 72 1.74 -14.99 -6.73
N LYS A 73 2.94 -15.09 -6.16
CA LYS A 73 3.20 -14.77 -4.75
C LYS A 73 2.90 -13.31 -4.42
N LEU A 74 3.30 -12.37 -5.29
CA LEU A 74 2.96 -10.96 -5.13
C LEU A 74 1.44 -10.74 -5.20
N SER A 75 0.75 -11.39 -6.14
CA SER A 75 -0.71 -11.27 -6.27
C SER A 75 -1.43 -11.76 -5.02
N LYS A 76 -0.96 -12.85 -4.41
CA LYS A 76 -1.50 -13.39 -3.15
C LYS A 76 -1.29 -12.43 -1.99
N GLN A 77 -0.08 -11.87 -1.83
CA GLN A 77 0.20 -10.89 -0.78
C GLN A 77 -0.67 -9.64 -0.91
N ILE A 78 -0.87 -9.14 -2.13
CA ILE A 78 -1.77 -8.01 -2.40
C ILE A 78 -3.22 -8.38 -2.05
N GLY A 79 -3.65 -9.59 -2.40
CA GLY A 79 -4.97 -10.11 -2.02
C GLY A 79 -5.18 -10.17 -0.50
N ASP A 80 -4.19 -10.66 0.24
CA ASP A 80 -4.22 -10.73 1.70
C ASP A 80 -4.31 -9.33 2.34
N VAL A 81 -3.55 -8.36 1.81
CA VAL A 81 -3.62 -6.95 2.26
C VAL A 81 -4.98 -6.33 1.95
N ALA A 82 -5.51 -6.54 0.74
CA ALA A 82 -6.82 -6.06 0.35
C ALA A 82 -7.93 -6.65 1.25
N PHE A 83 -7.84 -7.94 1.56
CA PHE A 83 -8.75 -8.61 2.49
C PHE A 83 -8.64 -8.03 3.91
N ALA A 84 -7.43 -7.80 4.41
CA ALA A 84 -7.21 -7.19 5.71
C ALA A 84 -7.84 -5.77 5.78
N ILE A 85 -7.66 -4.94 4.75
CA ILE A 85 -8.27 -3.60 4.66
C ILE A 85 -9.80 -3.70 4.64
N GLN A 86 -10.36 -4.64 3.87
CA GLN A 86 -11.81 -4.85 3.81
C GLN A 86 -12.38 -5.34 5.16
N SER A 87 -11.62 -6.15 5.90
CA SER A 87 -12.03 -6.61 7.23
C SER A 87 -12.01 -5.48 8.26
N LEU A 88 -11.04 -4.57 8.16
CA LEU A 88 -10.94 -3.40 9.03
C LEU A 88 -12.09 -2.42 8.79
N SER A 89 -12.51 -2.24 7.53
CA SER A 89 -13.61 -1.33 7.20
C SER A 89 -14.98 -1.83 7.68
N LYS A 90 -15.22 -3.14 7.65
CA LYS A 90 -16.48 -3.74 8.16
C LYS A 90 -16.66 -3.59 9.68
N ASN A 91 -15.56 -3.52 10.41
CA ASN A 91 -15.57 -3.43 11.86
C ASN A 91 -15.64 -1.99 12.38
N GLN A 92 -15.87 -0.98 11.52
CA GLN A 92 -15.95 0.40 11.96
C GLN A 92 -17.19 0.65 12.82
N LEU A 93 -17.02 1.45 13.88
CA LEU A 93 -18.13 1.90 14.70
C LEU A 93 -19.04 2.88 13.94
N ASN A 94 -20.34 2.59 13.92
CA ASN A 94 -21.34 3.52 13.40
C ASN A 94 -21.68 4.57 14.48
N VAL A 95 -21.00 5.72 14.40
CA VAL A 95 -21.13 6.84 15.35
C VAL A 95 -22.55 7.40 15.38
N ASN A 96 -23.23 7.48 14.23
CA ASN A 96 -24.60 7.99 14.16
C ASN A 96 -25.58 7.04 14.87
N ALA A 97 -25.44 5.73 14.65
CA ALA A 97 -26.25 4.74 15.37
C ALA A 97 -25.99 4.80 16.88
N LEU A 98 -24.72 4.93 17.29
CA LEU A 98 -24.34 5.09 18.69
C LEU A 98 -25.01 6.32 19.32
N TYR A 99 -24.94 7.48 18.66
CA TYR A 99 -25.56 8.72 19.14
C TYR A 99 -27.05 8.53 19.39
N THR A 100 -27.77 7.95 18.42
CA THR A 100 -29.21 7.71 18.58
C THR A 100 -29.53 6.76 19.74
N GLU A 101 -28.69 5.75 20.00
CA GLU A 101 -28.91 4.81 21.10
C GLU A 101 -28.56 5.40 22.47
N VAL A 102 -27.57 6.29 22.55
CA VAL A 102 -27.23 7.01 23.79
C VAL A 102 -28.35 8.00 24.13
N MET A 103 -28.83 8.78 23.15
CA MET A 103 -29.87 9.78 23.37
C MET A 103 -31.27 9.19 23.67
N LYS A 104 -31.50 7.90 23.37
CA LYS A 104 -32.72 7.19 23.76
C LYS A 104 -32.79 6.87 25.25
N ILE A 105 -31.70 7.02 26.02
CA ILE A 105 -31.66 6.61 27.42
C ILE A 105 -32.39 7.64 28.28
N GLU A 106 -33.56 7.24 28.79
CA GLU A 106 -34.36 8.09 29.67
C GLU A 106 -33.83 8.14 31.11
N GLY A 107 -33.91 9.33 31.71
CA GLY A 107 -33.60 9.58 33.12
C GLY A 107 -32.24 10.23 33.39
N PHE A 108 -31.55 10.70 32.35
CA PHE A 108 -30.33 11.50 32.45
C PHE A 108 -30.52 12.82 31.71
N ASP A 109 -29.74 13.84 32.11
CA ASP A 109 -29.69 15.12 31.41
C ASP A 109 -28.97 14.97 30.07
N GLU A 110 -29.36 15.78 29.08
CA GLU A 110 -28.81 15.71 27.72
C GLU A 110 -27.29 15.96 27.72
N ILE A 111 -26.82 16.87 28.57
CA ILE A 111 -25.39 17.17 28.76
C ILE A 111 -24.63 15.93 29.24
N THR A 112 -25.17 15.21 30.24
CA THR A 112 -24.54 13.97 30.73
C THR A 112 -24.52 12.86 29.67
N LEU A 113 -25.54 12.80 28.81
CA LEU A 113 -25.60 11.83 27.71
C LEU A 113 -24.59 12.20 26.61
N GLU A 114 -24.40 13.48 26.34
CA GLU A 114 -23.38 13.99 25.41
C GLU A 114 -21.96 13.66 25.90
N ASP A 115 -21.64 13.92 27.17
CA ASP A 115 -20.34 13.53 27.75
C ASP A 115 -20.08 12.02 27.69
N ALA A 116 -21.12 11.23 27.98
CA ALA A 116 -21.05 9.78 27.90
C ALA A 116 -20.81 9.32 26.46
N PHE A 117 -21.47 9.97 25.49
CA PHE A 117 -21.27 9.72 24.07
C PHE A 117 -19.84 10.06 23.65
N ASP A 118 -19.31 11.22 24.04
CA ASP A 118 -17.93 11.63 23.73
C ASP A 118 -16.91 10.63 24.27
N HIS A 119 -17.11 10.16 25.50
CA HIS A 119 -16.26 9.11 26.09
C HIS A 119 -16.34 7.79 25.31
N LEU A 120 -17.53 7.41 24.83
CA LEU A 120 -17.71 6.21 23.99
C LEU A 120 -17.03 6.39 22.63
N VAL A 121 -17.14 7.55 21.99
CA VAL A 121 -16.48 7.83 20.70
C VAL A 121 -14.95 7.80 20.85
N GLN A 122 -14.42 8.31 21.95
CA GLN A 122 -12.98 8.24 22.25
C GLN A 122 -12.50 6.78 22.44
N ASN A 123 -13.38 5.87 22.86
CA ASN A 123 -13.03 4.48 23.11
C ASN A 123 -13.92 3.51 22.31
N GLU A 124 -13.51 3.26 21.07
CA GLU A 124 -14.28 2.50 20.09
C GLU A 124 -14.69 1.10 20.59
N MET A 125 -13.83 0.40 21.35
CA MET A 125 -14.17 -0.92 21.89
C MET A 125 -15.26 -0.85 22.95
N LEU A 126 -15.23 0.16 23.83
CA LEU A 126 -16.29 0.38 24.82
C LEU A 126 -17.61 0.69 24.12
N ALA A 127 -17.58 1.51 23.07
CA ALA A 127 -18.77 1.85 22.32
C ALA A 127 -19.36 0.67 21.54
N LYS A 128 -18.53 -0.21 20.97
CA LYS A 128 -18.99 -1.50 20.42
C LYS A 128 -19.63 -2.36 21.50
N ALA A 129 -19.00 -2.49 22.66
CA ALA A 129 -19.55 -3.23 23.80
C ALA A 129 -20.82 -2.60 24.38
N PHE A 130 -21.00 -1.29 24.25
CA PHE A 130 -22.21 -0.59 24.63
C PHE A 130 -23.36 -0.88 23.65
N MET A 131 -23.08 -0.88 22.35
CA MET A 131 -24.08 -1.21 21.33
C MET A 131 -24.59 -2.65 21.41
N THR A 132 -23.76 -3.60 21.87
CA THR A 132 -24.21 -4.99 22.09
C THR A 132 -25.07 -5.18 23.34
N LYS A 133 -25.05 -4.23 24.29
CA LYS A 133 -25.90 -4.27 25.49
C LYS A 133 -27.36 -3.99 25.14
N ASN A 134 -28.27 -4.54 25.94
CA ASN A 134 -29.67 -4.15 25.92
C ASN A 134 -29.89 -2.77 26.57
N ALA A 135 -31.08 -2.19 26.40
CA ALA A 135 -31.40 -0.86 26.90
C ALA A 135 -31.16 -0.70 28.42
N ASN A 136 -31.51 -1.71 29.22
CA ASN A 136 -31.32 -1.69 30.68
C ASN A 136 -29.84 -1.62 31.07
N LEU A 137 -29.01 -2.45 30.43
CA LEU A 137 -27.57 -2.48 30.69
C LEU A 137 -26.88 -1.20 30.20
N ARG A 138 -27.38 -0.58 29.13
CA ARG A 138 -26.89 0.73 28.68
C ARG A 138 -27.23 1.82 29.69
N LYS A 139 -28.44 1.81 30.25
CA LYS A 139 -28.84 2.73 31.32
C LYS A 139 -27.93 2.59 32.56
N ILE A 140 -27.67 1.35 32.99
CA ILE A 140 -26.75 1.07 34.12
C ILE A 140 -25.33 1.54 33.79
N TRP A 141 -24.88 1.36 32.55
CA TRP A 141 -23.56 1.83 32.13
C TRP A 141 -23.43 3.35 32.24
N VAL A 142 -24.42 4.11 31.75
CA VAL A 142 -24.46 5.58 31.89
C VAL A 142 -24.51 5.98 33.36
N GLN A 143 -25.29 5.28 34.20
CA GLN A 143 -25.32 5.56 35.63
C GLN A 143 -23.93 5.39 36.28
N ASN A 144 -23.22 4.33 35.94
CA ASN A 144 -21.87 4.09 36.45
C ASN A 144 -20.87 5.15 35.95
N PHE A 145 -21.00 5.56 34.68
CA PHE A 145 -20.21 6.66 34.12
C PHE A 145 -20.43 7.96 34.91
N VAL A 146 -21.69 8.33 35.16
CA VAL A 146 -22.02 9.53 35.95
C VAL A 146 -21.45 9.43 37.37
N ASN A 147 -21.58 8.28 38.02
CA ASN A 147 -21.04 8.09 39.37
C ASN A 147 -19.51 8.26 39.41
N GLN A 148 -18.80 7.83 38.37
CA GLN A 148 -17.33 7.96 38.30
C GLN A 148 -16.88 9.41 38.04
N HIS A 149 -17.61 10.14 37.20
CA HIS A 149 -17.22 11.48 36.76
C HIS A 149 -17.75 12.60 37.66
N TYR A 150 -18.91 12.41 38.30
CA TYR A 150 -19.59 13.47 39.06
C TYR A 150 -19.66 13.20 40.56
N TYR A 151 -19.64 11.94 41.00
CA TYR A 151 -19.63 11.57 42.42
C TYR A 151 -18.24 11.10 42.83
N LYS A 152 -17.33 12.05 43.02
CA LYS A 152 -16.08 11.79 43.74
C LYS A 152 -16.40 11.86 45.24
N PRO A 153 -16.39 10.73 46.00
CA PRO A 153 -16.55 10.83 47.44
C PRO A 153 -15.40 11.68 47.99
N ALA A 154 -15.73 12.73 48.74
CA ALA A 154 -14.75 13.50 49.48
C ALA A 154 -14.04 12.54 50.44
N CYS A 155 -12.75 12.29 50.19
CA CYS A 155 -11.85 11.66 51.16
C CYS A 155 -11.53 12.66 52.27
#